data_AF-A0AB74M2S4-F1
#
_entry.id   AF-A0AB74M2S4-F1
#
_cell.length_a   1.000
_cell.length_b   1.000
_cell.length_c   1.000
_cell.angle_alpha   90.00
_cell.angle_beta   90.00
_cell.angle_gamma   90.00
#
_symmetry.space_group_name_H-M   'P 1'
#
loop_
_entity.id
_entity.type
_entity.pdbx_description
1 polymer ?
#
loop_
_entity_poly.entity_id
_entity_poly.type
_entity_poly.pdbx_seq_one_letter_code
_entity_poly.pdbx_strand_id
1 'polypeptide(L)'
;MRLSTDKGIPGAERAGYPETFFIDDKPLSPVDSLGKVAPGKFYFDYAADKIYFQDDPAGHKVEAGVSPFAFAGGAKGVTVENLVIEKYDPPVQHAAVGWDPSAQGWVVQNNEIRLNYALGAYVGTDGKIVGNNIHDNGQMGLGANGTDILVQGNEIGHNGYFAGIDPGFEGGGSKFAQTTNLQVLGNYAHDNNGYGLWTDIDNIHTLYDGNTVVNNLAGGISHEISYDATIRNNVVTGNGSPTAPWLWDGQIQIQNSKNVEVYGNHVDATTGGNGITLIQQDRGSGAYGPHTTTGNAVHDNVIVDGTPGAGVSGSVADFDEAGLRNGGNSFANNAYHYADPSGQHFSWVNTGYDFSGFQTTAGEDAGATISTQIPVAQTVPVGFTPAPETPAPSEPGSQTPPVAADPALPATTAPAAPEHAGSADPASTPVVSTPVAMEPASPATAQPAAPEQTGSTAPAPVTAQPGAGIGDGTPPVPAAPDETSATGSAPHTDQHDPGRGLAHCHGGTEARGGGATPTSPVSASSDAHPSWADLLADHGVDPSVASAISARLDGHVDWQAVAGNALQHYAGLAEQHWANHAGAETATPIDHFHHASAGGHWG
;
A
#
# COMPACT_ATOMS: atom_id res chain seq x y z
N MET A 1 7.77 10.51 -21.22
CA MET A 1 8.72 11.08 -20.23
C MET A 1 9.28 9.92 -19.45
N ARG A 2 10.60 9.82 -19.26
CA ARG A 2 11.25 8.76 -18.46
C ARG A 2 11.74 9.43 -17.19
N LEU A 3 11.13 9.11 -16.05
CA LEU A 3 11.49 9.69 -14.76
C LEU A 3 12.05 8.57 -13.88
N SER A 4 13.37 8.38 -13.94
CA SER A 4 14.05 7.47 -13.02
C SER A 4 13.74 7.88 -11.58
N THR A 5 13.47 6.90 -10.73
CA THR A 5 13.24 7.14 -9.31
C THR A 5 14.32 6.44 -8.48
N ASP A 6 14.69 7.04 -7.36
CA ASP A 6 15.50 6.39 -6.32
C ASP A 6 14.64 5.47 -5.43
N LYS A 7 13.32 5.40 -5.69
CA LYS A 7 12.32 4.66 -4.93
C LYS A 7 12.01 3.28 -5.51
N GLY A 8 13.03 2.60 -6.00
CA GLY A 8 12.91 1.22 -6.47
C GLY A 8 13.05 0.23 -5.31
N ILE A 9 12.30 -0.87 -5.36
CA ILE A 9 12.53 -1.98 -4.42
C ILE A 9 13.94 -2.55 -4.60
N PRO A 10 14.55 -3.12 -3.54
CA PRO A 10 15.83 -3.81 -3.66
C PRO A 10 15.82 -4.86 -4.77
N GLY A 11 16.81 -4.79 -5.67
CA GLY A 11 16.93 -5.70 -6.81
C GLY A 11 16.16 -5.28 -8.07
N ALA A 12 15.33 -4.24 -8.03
CA ALA A 12 14.74 -3.66 -9.23
C ALA A 12 15.81 -2.90 -10.04
N GLU A 13 16.25 -3.47 -11.15
CA GLU A 13 17.35 -2.91 -11.96
C GLU A 13 16.96 -1.63 -12.70
N ARG A 14 15.66 -1.43 -12.95
CA ARG A 14 15.12 -0.37 -13.80
C ARG A 14 13.85 0.26 -13.21
N ALA A 15 13.79 0.40 -11.89
CA ALA A 15 12.68 1.10 -11.24
C ALA A 15 12.54 2.55 -11.78
N GLY A 16 11.30 2.96 -12.07
CA GLY A 16 10.98 4.27 -12.64
C GLY A 16 11.21 4.40 -14.15
N TYR A 17 11.63 3.34 -14.83
CA TYR A 17 11.68 3.28 -16.28
C TYR A 17 10.40 2.59 -16.78
N PRO A 18 9.44 3.35 -17.34
CA PRO A 18 8.08 2.86 -17.53
C PRO A 18 7.91 1.95 -18.75
N GLU A 19 8.98 1.60 -19.47
CA GLU A 19 8.86 0.71 -20.60
C GLU A 19 8.39 -0.67 -20.15
N THR A 20 7.29 -1.13 -20.75
CA THR A 20 6.72 -2.44 -20.44
C THR A 20 6.83 -3.39 -21.62
N PHE A 21 6.90 -4.68 -21.32
CA PHE A 21 6.93 -5.74 -22.31
C PHE A 21 6.15 -6.95 -21.79
N PHE A 22 5.29 -7.51 -22.61
CA PHE A 22 4.33 -8.53 -22.20
C PHE A 22 4.39 -9.76 -23.10
N ILE A 23 4.23 -10.94 -22.49
CA ILE A 23 3.94 -12.20 -23.19
C ILE A 23 2.65 -12.77 -22.60
N ASP A 24 1.63 -12.97 -23.44
CA ASP A 24 0.30 -13.44 -23.03
C ASP A 24 -0.26 -12.68 -21.82
N ASP A 25 -0.26 -11.35 -21.90
CA ASP A 25 -0.74 -10.43 -20.86
C ASP A 25 0.04 -10.47 -19.53
N LYS A 26 1.22 -11.13 -19.51
CA LYS A 26 2.10 -11.13 -18.34
C LYS A 26 3.27 -10.16 -18.54
N PRO A 27 3.48 -9.19 -17.64
CA PRO A 27 4.62 -8.29 -17.71
C PRO A 27 5.92 -9.05 -17.45
N LEU A 28 6.95 -8.77 -18.26
CA LEU A 28 8.31 -9.22 -18.02
C LEU A 28 9.06 -8.18 -17.17
N SER A 29 10.08 -8.63 -16.42
CA SER A 29 10.89 -7.74 -15.60
C SER A 29 12.01 -7.07 -16.43
N PRO A 30 12.16 -5.74 -16.38
CA PRO A 30 13.24 -5.06 -17.09
C PRO A 30 14.60 -5.30 -16.42
N VAL A 31 15.66 -5.46 -17.22
CA VAL A 31 17.06 -5.50 -16.78
C VAL A 31 17.89 -4.38 -17.40
N ASP A 32 19.03 -4.06 -16.78
CA ASP A 32 19.87 -2.94 -17.21
C ASP A 32 20.86 -3.26 -18.36
N SER A 33 20.97 -4.53 -18.75
CA SER A 33 21.97 -4.97 -19.73
C SER A 33 21.60 -6.27 -20.43
N LEU A 34 22.06 -6.42 -21.68
CA LEU A 34 21.82 -7.60 -22.50
C LEU A 34 22.28 -8.92 -21.85
N GLY A 35 23.37 -8.88 -21.07
CA GLY A 35 23.92 -10.06 -20.40
C GLY A 35 23.06 -10.61 -19.26
N LYS A 36 22.04 -9.85 -18.82
CA LYS A 36 21.10 -10.24 -17.76
C LYS A 36 19.75 -10.71 -18.29
N VAL A 37 19.55 -10.70 -19.61
CA VAL A 37 18.34 -11.26 -20.22
C VAL A 37 18.26 -12.74 -19.88
N ALA A 38 17.11 -13.13 -19.34
CA ALA A 38 16.77 -14.47 -18.89
C ALA A 38 15.27 -14.70 -19.16
N PRO A 39 14.72 -15.92 -19.04
CA PRO A 39 13.28 -16.14 -19.15
C PRO A 39 12.51 -15.24 -18.18
N GLY A 40 11.43 -14.62 -18.64
CA GLY A 40 10.63 -13.66 -17.88
C GLY A 40 11.26 -12.26 -17.75
N LYS A 41 12.39 -11.99 -18.43
CA LYS A 41 13.08 -10.69 -18.39
C LYS A 41 13.32 -10.13 -19.79
N PHE A 42 13.39 -8.80 -19.87
CA PHE A 42 13.72 -8.11 -21.12
C PHE A 42 14.72 -6.97 -20.91
N TYR A 43 15.50 -6.68 -21.95
CA TYR A 43 16.40 -5.54 -22.02
C TYR A 43 16.02 -4.66 -23.21
N PHE A 44 15.79 -3.37 -22.97
CA PHE A 44 15.63 -2.38 -24.04
C PHE A 44 16.96 -1.66 -24.29
N ASP A 45 17.61 -2.00 -25.40
CA ASP A 45 18.74 -1.27 -25.95
C ASP A 45 18.26 -0.02 -26.69
N TYR A 46 18.26 1.12 -26.01
CA TYR A 46 17.86 2.39 -26.60
C TYR A 46 18.77 2.86 -27.75
N ALA A 47 20.06 2.49 -27.73
CA ALA A 47 21.00 2.92 -28.76
C ALA A 47 20.74 2.16 -30.07
N ALA A 48 20.37 0.88 -29.96
CA ALA A 48 20.03 0.04 -31.11
C ALA A 48 18.54 0.10 -31.48
N ASP A 49 17.70 0.71 -30.64
CA ASP A 49 16.24 0.67 -30.72
C ASP A 49 15.69 -0.76 -30.81
N LYS A 50 16.12 -1.62 -29.87
CA LYS A 50 15.80 -3.05 -29.85
C LYS A 50 15.44 -3.54 -28.45
N ILE A 51 14.43 -4.40 -28.39
CA ILE A 51 14.09 -5.17 -27.19
C ILE A 51 14.64 -6.59 -27.36
N TYR A 52 15.35 -7.08 -26.34
CA TYR A 52 15.88 -8.42 -26.26
C TYR A 52 15.21 -9.16 -25.10
N PHE A 53 14.69 -10.36 -25.38
CA PHE A 53 14.10 -11.28 -24.40
C PHE A 53 14.46 -12.72 -24.80
N GLN A 54 14.37 -13.66 -23.86
CA GLN A 54 14.78 -15.06 -24.10
C GLN A 54 13.61 -15.99 -24.40
N ASP A 55 12.42 -15.70 -23.88
CA ASP A 55 11.24 -16.55 -24.04
C ASP A 55 10.89 -16.77 -25.51
N ASP A 56 10.44 -17.98 -25.86
CA ASP A 56 10.07 -18.31 -27.24
C ASP A 56 8.77 -17.56 -27.64
N PRO A 57 8.80 -16.66 -28.63
CA PRO A 57 7.61 -15.92 -29.03
C PRO A 57 6.64 -16.75 -29.89
N ALA A 58 7.02 -17.95 -30.34
CA ALA A 58 6.21 -18.73 -31.28
C ALA A 58 4.87 -19.15 -30.67
N GLY A 59 3.77 -18.64 -31.23
CA GLY A 59 2.41 -18.95 -30.78
C GLY A 59 1.92 -18.10 -29.61
N HIS A 60 2.70 -17.12 -29.16
CA HIS A 60 2.39 -16.24 -28.04
C HIS A 60 2.05 -14.81 -28.51
N LYS A 61 1.23 -14.10 -27.75
CA LYS A 61 1.00 -12.66 -27.95
C LYS A 61 2.15 -11.90 -27.31
N VAL A 62 2.88 -11.12 -28.10
CA VAL A 62 4.04 -10.34 -27.65
C VAL A 62 3.77 -8.86 -27.90
N GLU A 63 3.77 -8.06 -26.85
CA GLU A 63 3.40 -6.64 -26.88
C GLU A 63 4.43 -5.80 -26.13
N ALA A 64 4.69 -4.60 -26.62
CA ALA A 64 5.52 -3.61 -25.94
C ALA A 64 4.70 -2.36 -25.68
N GLY A 65 4.83 -1.78 -24.48
CA GLY A 65 4.30 -0.47 -24.17
C GLY A 65 4.99 0.60 -25.02
N VAL A 66 4.21 1.61 -25.42
CA VAL A 66 4.69 2.71 -26.29
C VAL A 66 4.15 4.05 -25.81
N SER A 67 2.85 4.10 -25.54
CA SER A 67 2.16 5.33 -25.18
C SER A 67 2.07 5.46 -23.66
N PRO A 68 2.37 6.65 -23.08
CA PRO A 68 2.30 6.82 -21.63
C PRO A 68 0.86 6.91 -21.11
N PHE A 69 -0.07 7.45 -21.89
CA PHE A 69 -1.42 7.75 -21.43
C PHE A 69 -2.47 7.31 -22.46
N ALA A 70 -3.61 6.83 -21.95
CA ALA A 70 -4.81 6.58 -22.75
C ALA A 70 -5.60 7.88 -22.97
N PHE A 71 -5.89 8.57 -21.86
CA PHE A 71 -6.65 9.81 -21.83
C PHE A 71 -5.99 10.79 -20.86
N ALA A 72 -5.52 11.92 -21.38
CA ALA A 72 -4.83 12.94 -20.58
C ALA A 72 -5.16 14.36 -21.09
N GLY A 73 -4.85 15.35 -20.25
CA GLY A 73 -4.95 16.78 -20.55
C GLY A 73 -6.06 17.51 -19.78
N GLY A 74 -5.96 18.84 -19.75
CA GLY A 74 -6.79 19.73 -18.92
C GLY A 74 -8.23 20.02 -19.39
N ALA A 75 -8.82 19.18 -20.24
CA ALA A 75 -10.24 19.36 -20.59
C ALA A 75 -11.12 19.23 -19.34
N LYS A 76 -12.27 19.90 -19.29
CA LYS A 76 -13.20 19.80 -18.15
C LYS A 76 -14.42 18.97 -18.51
N GLY A 77 -15.01 18.28 -17.53
CA GLY A 77 -16.27 17.56 -17.69
C GLY A 77 -16.19 16.36 -18.64
N VAL A 78 -15.03 15.70 -18.72
CA VAL A 78 -14.81 14.52 -19.56
C VAL A 78 -15.41 13.28 -18.90
N THR A 79 -16.01 12.40 -19.69
CA THR A 79 -16.45 11.08 -19.23
C THR A 79 -15.68 9.99 -19.98
N VAL A 80 -15.11 9.05 -19.24
CA VAL A 80 -14.41 7.85 -19.74
C VAL A 80 -15.17 6.64 -19.20
N GLU A 81 -15.83 5.90 -20.09
CA GLU A 81 -16.72 4.81 -19.66
C GLU A 81 -16.80 3.61 -20.60
N ASN A 82 -17.03 2.43 -20.01
CA ASN A 82 -17.24 1.15 -20.70
C ASN A 82 -16.05 0.73 -21.59
N LEU A 83 -14.82 0.93 -21.10
CA LEU A 83 -13.59 0.59 -21.81
C LEU A 83 -12.75 -0.44 -21.03
N VAL A 84 -11.92 -1.18 -21.78
CA VAL A 84 -10.72 -1.83 -21.25
C VAL A 84 -9.54 -0.90 -21.55
N ILE A 85 -8.81 -0.48 -20.53
CA ILE A 85 -7.69 0.46 -20.61
C ILE A 85 -6.45 -0.22 -20.06
N GLU A 86 -5.57 -0.66 -20.97
CA GLU A 86 -4.42 -1.49 -20.59
C GLU A 86 -3.12 -1.16 -21.31
N LYS A 87 -1.99 -1.50 -20.65
CA LYS A 87 -0.64 -1.49 -21.21
C LYS A 87 -0.14 -0.11 -21.67
N TYR A 88 -0.57 0.92 -20.97
CA TYR A 88 0.05 2.24 -21.06
C TYR A 88 1.23 2.34 -20.11
N ASP A 89 2.19 3.20 -20.45
CA ASP A 89 3.46 3.40 -19.74
C ASP A 89 3.50 4.77 -19.03
N PRO A 90 2.52 5.10 -18.15
CA PRO A 90 2.55 6.38 -17.46
C PRO A 90 3.81 6.43 -16.59
N PRO A 91 4.49 7.59 -16.50
CA PRO A 91 5.58 7.75 -15.54
C PRO A 91 5.09 7.46 -14.11
N VAL A 92 6.01 7.11 -13.21
CA VAL A 92 5.73 6.97 -11.77
C VAL A 92 4.92 8.19 -11.28
N GLN A 93 3.96 7.96 -10.39
CA GLN A 93 2.93 8.90 -9.92
C GLN A 93 1.83 9.25 -10.92
N HIS A 94 2.02 9.05 -12.22
CA HIS A 94 1.02 9.41 -13.21
C HIS A 94 0.08 8.23 -13.50
N ALA A 95 -1.13 8.53 -13.96
CA ALA A 95 -2.12 7.53 -14.31
C ALA A 95 -2.33 7.41 -15.83
N ALA A 96 -2.69 6.21 -16.29
CA ALA A 96 -3.08 5.98 -17.67
C ALA A 96 -4.31 6.81 -18.07
N VAL A 97 -5.21 7.08 -17.12
CA VAL A 97 -6.37 7.96 -17.25
C VAL A 97 -6.24 9.14 -16.29
N GLY A 98 -6.14 10.36 -16.82
CA GLY A 98 -6.17 11.60 -16.04
C GLY A 98 -4.79 12.13 -15.64
N TRP A 99 -4.62 12.50 -14.37
CA TRP A 99 -3.44 13.12 -13.71
C TRP A 99 -3.27 14.65 -13.84
N ASP A 100 -3.73 15.28 -14.91
CA ASP A 100 -3.58 16.74 -15.06
C ASP A 100 -4.39 17.51 -13.98
N PRO A 101 -3.76 18.34 -13.12
CA PRO A 101 -4.49 19.09 -12.08
C PRO A 101 -5.55 20.05 -12.63
N SER A 102 -5.47 20.43 -13.92
CA SER A 102 -6.46 21.29 -14.56
C SER A 102 -7.71 20.53 -15.07
N ALA A 103 -7.68 19.19 -15.06
CA ALA A 103 -8.78 18.32 -15.45
C ALA A 103 -9.86 18.23 -14.35
N GLN A 104 -10.79 19.19 -14.37
CA GLN A 104 -11.89 19.28 -13.40
C GLN A 104 -13.14 18.53 -13.89
N GLY A 105 -13.86 17.89 -12.96
CA GLY A 105 -15.15 17.26 -13.22
C GLY A 105 -15.08 16.02 -14.10
N TRP A 106 -13.94 15.32 -14.14
CA TRP A 106 -13.80 14.07 -14.89
C TRP A 106 -14.58 12.95 -14.21
N VAL A 107 -15.23 12.11 -15.03
CA VAL A 107 -15.93 10.91 -14.59
C VAL A 107 -15.29 9.70 -15.26
N VAL A 108 -14.63 8.87 -14.46
CA VAL A 108 -14.07 7.59 -14.89
C VAL A 108 -14.96 6.49 -14.32
N GLN A 109 -15.76 5.84 -15.16
CA GLN A 109 -16.78 4.91 -14.67
C GLN A 109 -16.93 3.64 -15.50
N ASN A 110 -17.25 2.51 -14.86
CA ASN A 110 -17.56 1.25 -15.53
C ASN A 110 -16.47 0.77 -16.50
N ASN A 111 -15.20 1.00 -16.17
CA ASN A 111 -14.05 0.54 -16.96
C ASN A 111 -13.34 -0.65 -16.29
N GLU A 112 -12.63 -1.41 -17.09
CA GLU A 112 -11.55 -2.30 -16.65
C GLU A 112 -10.22 -1.58 -16.93
N ILE A 113 -9.42 -1.33 -15.89
CA ILE A 113 -8.18 -0.56 -15.98
C ILE A 113 -7.05 -1.41 -15.41
N ARG A 114 -6.22 -1.99 -16.30
CA ARG A 114 -5.23 -2.99 -15.91
C ARG A 114 -3.91 -2.94 -16.64
N LEU A 115 -2.87 -3.53 -16.07
CA LEU A 115 -1.55 -3.68 -16.70
C LEU A 115 -0.90 -2.37 -17.16
N ASN A 116 -1.28 -1.23 -16.56
CA ASN A 116 -0.60 0.04 -16.81
C ASN A 116 0.61 0.14 -15.90
N TYR A 117 1.73 0.71 -16.38
CA TYR A 117 2.99 0.68 -15.64
C TYR A 117 2.90 1.33 -14.24
N ALA A 118 2.34 2.53 -14.14
CA ALA A 118 2.20 3.23 -12.87
C ALA A 118 0.76 3.15 -12.33
N LEU A 119 0.01 4.26 -12.34
CA LEU A 119 -1.37 4.30 -11.86
C LEU A 119 -2.37 3.93 -12.97
N GLY A 120 -3.48 3.31 -12.59
CA GLY A 120 -4.62 3.10 -13.48
C GLY A 120 -5.39 4.39 -13.78
N ALA A 121 -5.93 5.03 -12.74
CA ALA A 121 -6.78 6.22 -12.87
C ALA A 121 -6.43 7.33 -11.86
N TYR A 122 -6.64 8.58 -12.27
CA TYR A 122 -6.48 9.74 -11.40
C TYR A 122 -7.47 10.84 -11.74
N VAL A 123 -8.10 11.45 -10.73
CA VAL A 123 -9.03 12.58 -10.92
C VAL A 123 -8.70 13.79 -10.06
N GLY A 124 -9.04 14.97 -10.59
CA GLY A 124 -8.93 16.25 -9.89
C GLY A 124 -10.23 16.67 -9.19
N THR A 125 -10.34 17.96 -8.88
CA THR A 125 -11.55 18.60 -8.31
C THR A 125 -12.82 18.24 -9.08
N ASP A 126 -13.92 18.02 -8.34
CA ASP A 126 -15.24 17.54 -8.83
C ASP A 126 -15.19 16.16 -9.53
N GLY A 127 -14.08 15.45 -9.39
CA GLY A 127 -13.80 14.20 -10.08
C GLY A 127 -14.52 12.98 -9.49
N LYS A 128 -14.75 11.98 -10.33
CA LYS A 128 -15.42 10.73 -9.94
C LYS A 128 -14.71 9.52 -10.51
N ILE A 129 -14.44 8.53 -9.65
CA ILE A 129 -13.99 7.18 -10.04
C ILE A 129 -15.03 6.19 -9.51
N VAL A 130 -15.90 5.68 -10.38
CA VAL A 130 -17.11 4.96 -9.96
C VAL A 130 -17.31 3.64 -10.69
N GLY A 131 -17.49 2.54 -9.96
CA GLY A 131 -17.89 1.26 -10.56
C GLY A 131 -16.87 0.68 -11.53
N ASN A 132 -15.58 0.93 -11.33
CA ASN A 132 -14.50 0.37 -12.17
C ASN A 132 -13.93 -0.92 -11.56
N ASN A 133 -13.31 -1.75 -12.40
CA ASN A 133 -12.38 -2.79 -12.00
C ASN A 133 -10.95 -2.31 -12.29
N ILE A 134 -10.19 -1.97 -11.25
CA ILE A 134 -8.88 -1.34 -11.34
C ILE A 134 -7.86 -2.28 -10.73
N HIS A 135 -7.17 -3.04 -11.57
CA HIS A 135 -6.37 -4.15 -11.09
C HIS A 135 -5.09 -4.38 -11.88
N ASP A 136 -4.12 -5.07 -11.27
CA ASP A 136 -2.85 -5.40 -11.92
C ASP A 136 -2.18 -4.18 -12.56
N ASN A 137 -2.26 -2.98 -11.97
CA ASN A 137 -1.44 -1.84 -12.38
C ASN A 137 -0.12 -1.89 -11.62
N GLY A 138 0.97 -1.44 -12.24
CA GLY A 138 2.32 -1.79 -11.80
C GLY A 138 2.75 -1.07 -10.52
N GLN A 139 2.29 0.15 -10.27
CA GLN A 139 2.57 0.92 -9.05
C GLN A 139 1.36 0.94 -8.10
N MET A 140 0.22 1.45 -8.57
CA MET A 140 -0.94 1.67 -7.72
C MET A 140 -2.24 1.66 -8.55
N GLY A 141 -3.38 1.33 -7.94
CA GLY A 141 -4.65 1.34 -8.66
C GLY A 141 -5.08 2.75 -9.08
N LEU A 142 -5.25 3.65 -8.10
CA LEU A 142 -5.78 4.99 -8.36
C LEU A 142 -5.25 6.08 -7.40
N GLY A 143 -5.44 7.34 -7.79
CA GLY A 143 -5.24 8.48 -6.89
C GLY A 143 -6.15 9.65 -7.19
N ALA A 144 -6.11 10.67 -6.32
CA ALA A 144 -6.82 11.92 -6.56
C ALA A 144 -6.23 13.09 -5.77
N ASN A 145 -6.53 14.31 -6.24
CA ASN A 145 -6.16 15.57 -5.61
C ASN A 145 -7.20 16.66 -5.88
N GLY A 146 -7.50 17.48 -4.87
CA GLY A 146 -8.47 18.59 -4.99
C GLY A 146 -9.76 18.37 -4.20
N THR A 147 -10.83 19.03 -4.61
CA THR A 147 -12.04 19.17 -3.76
C THR A 147 -13.25 18.41 -4.34
N ASP A 148 -14.15 17.96 -3.47
CA ASP A 148 -15.45 17.35 -3.81
C ASP A 148 -15.33 16.12 -4.75
N ILE A 149 -14.41 15.22 -4.40
CA ILE A 149 -14.13 13.99 -5.16
C ILE A 149 -14.95 12.80 -4.63
N LEU A 150 -15.45 11.97 -5.55
CA LEU A 150 -16.15 10.72 -5.23
C LEU A 150 -15.43 9.50 -5.79
N VAL A 151 -15.06 8.56 -4.91
CA VAL A 151 -14.53 7.24 -5.25
C VAL A 151 -15.49 6.19 -4.71
N GLN A 152 -16.26 5.55 -5.60
CA GLN A 152 -17.38 4.71 -5.16
C GLN A 152 -17.52 3.40 -5.93
N GLY A 153 -17.72 2.31 -5.18
CA GLY A 153 -18.12 1.02 -5.75
C GLY A 153 -17.11 0.42 -6.73
N ASN A 154 -15.83 0.73 -6.60
CA ASN A 154 -14.78 0.14 -7.44
C ASN A 154 -14.26 -1.16 -6.81
N GLU A 155 -13.86 -2.10 -7.64
CA GLU A 155 -12.92 -3.17 -7.27
C GLU A 155 -11.50 -2.69 -7.55
N ILE A 156 -10.63 -2.78 -6.55
CA ILE A 156 -9.27 -2.23 -6.57
C ILE A 156 -8.33 -3.31 -6.03
N GLY A 157 -7.72 -4.10 -6.89
CA GLY A 157 -6.93 -5.23 -6.41
C GLY A 157 -5.72 -5.62 -7.23
N HIS A 158 -4.81 -6.37 -6.62
CA HIS A 158 -3.60 -6.87 -7.29
C HIS A 158 -2.69 -5.79 -7.89
N ASN A 159 -2.77 -4.54 -7.42
CA ASN A 159 -1.92 -3.46 -7.91
C ASN A 159 -0.57 -3.44 -7.17
N GLY A 160 0.48 -2.94 -7.83
CA GLY A 160 1.80 -2.68 -7.25
C GLY A 160 2.87 -3.76 -7.42
N TYR A 161 2.58 -4.85 -8.16
CA TYR A 161 3.47 -6.03 -8.14
C TYR A 161 4.64 -6.03 -9.15
N PHE A 162 4.56 -5.27 -10.25
CA PHE A 162 5.51 -5.46 -11.36
C PHE A 162 6.30 -4.23 -11.79
N ALA A 163 5.96 -3.01 -11.33
CA ALA A 163 6.74 -1.82 -11.70
C ALA A 163 8.09 -1.73 -10.98
N GLY A 164 8.29 -2.52 -9.92
CA GLY A 164 9.50 -2.49 -9.09
C GLY A 164 9.65 -1.20 -8.28
N ILE A 165 8.54 -0.51 -8.02
CA ILE A 165 8.48 0.69 -7.19
C ILE A 165 8.22 0.29 -5.74
N ASP A 166 8.92 0.93 -4.81
CA ASP A 166 8.76 0.72 -3.38
C ASP A 166 7.33 1.08 -2.93
N PRO A 167 6.55 0.12 -2.39
CA PRO A 167 5.22 0.40 -1.87
C PRO A 167 5.20 1.42 -0.73
N GLY A 168 6.27 1.52 0.06
CA GLY A 168 6.41 2.50 1.14
C GLY A 168 6.56 3.94 0.64
N PHE A 169 7.03 4.12 -0.60
CA PHE A 169 7.01 5.43 -1.26
C PHE A 169 5.55 5.80 -1.62
N GLU A 170 4.87 4.92 -2.36
CA GLU A 170 3.48 5.09 -2.81
C GLU A 170 3.02 3.93 -3.73
N GLY A 171 2.67 2.80 -3.13
CA GLY A 171 2.10 1.66 -3.85
C GLY A 171 0.84 1.09 -3.19
N GLY A 172 0.10 0.29 -3.96
CA GLY A 172 -1.05 -0.46 -3.47
C GLY A 172 -2.36 -0.12 -4.18
N GLY A 173 -3.47 -0.10 -3.45
CA GLY A 173 -4.80 0.14 -4.02
C GLY A 173 -5.01 1.60 -4.39
N SER A 174 -4.84 2.52 -3.44
CA SER A 174 -5.04 3.94 -3.68
C SER A 174 -4.23 4.85 -2.76
N LYS A 175 -3.95 6.06 -3.25
CA LYS A 175 -3.40 7.17 -2.47
C LYS A 175 -4.03 8.50 -2.87
N PHE A 176 -4.53 9.23 -1.89
CA PHE A 176 -5.15 10.54 -2.06
C PHE A 176 -4.33 11.60 -1.34
N ALA A 177 -4.07 12.72 -2.02
CA ALA A 177 -3.27 13.79 -1.46
C ALA A 177 -3.94 15.15 -1.64
N GLN A 178 -3.89 15.96 -0.59
CA GLN A 178 -4.38 17.33 -0.53
C GLN A 178 -5.84 17.45 -0.99
N THR A 179 -6.68 16.56 -0.46
CA THR A 179 -8.11 16.55 -0.77
C THR A 179 -8.95 17.34 0.23
N THR A 180 -10.09 17.84 -0.23
CA THR A 180 -11.13 18.41 0.65
C THR A 180 -12.47 17.81 0.28
N ASN A 181 -13.23 17.33 1.27
CA ASN A 181 -14.52 16.65 1.06
C ASN A 181 -14.42 15.39 0.18
N LEU A 182 -13.35 14.60 0.34
CA LEU A 182 -13.20 13.32 -0.35
C LEU A 182 -14.19 12.29 0.20
N GLN A 183 -14.91 11.60 -0.69
CA GLN A 183 -15.80 10.50 -0.34
C GLN A 183 -15.30 9.19 -0.95
N VAL A 184 -14.97 8.22 -0.10
CA VAL A 184 -14.51 6.87 -0.46
C VAL A 184 -15.54 5.86 0.04
N LEU A 185 -16.46 5.45 -0.84
CA LEU A 185 -17.70 4.80 -0.46
C LEU A 185 -17.86 3.41 -1.10
N GLY A 186 -18.06 2.37 -0.28
CA GLY A 186 -18.46 1.05 -0.79
C GLY A 186 -17.48 0.40 -1.78
N ASN A 187 -16.19 0.72 -1.71
CA ASN A 187 -15.16 0.11 -2.57
C ASN A 187 -14.72 -1.24 -2.00
N TYR A 188 -14.24 -2.12 -2.88
CA TYR A 188 -13.60 -3.38 -2.53
C TYR A 188 -12.11 -3.30 -2.88
N ALA A 189 -11.26 -3.06 -1.87
CA ALA A 189 -9.82 -2.91 -2.05
C ALA A 189 -9.08 -4.12 -1.49
N HIS A 190 -8.43 -4.93 -2.34
CA HIS A 190 -7.90 -6.21 -1.89
C HIS A 190 -6.62 -6.67 -2.58
N ASP A 191 -5.82 -7.45 -1.86
CA ASP A 191 -4.64 -8.13 -2.41
C ASP A 191 -3.68 -7.17 -3.15
N ASN A 192 -3.56 -5.91 -2.70
CA ASN A 192 -2.63 -4.96 -3.29
C ASN A 192 -1.25 -5.05 -2.63
N ASN A 193 -0.19 -4.85 -3.40
CA ASN A 193 1.19 -4.70 -2.90
C ASN A 193 1.40 -3.28 -2.34
N GLY A 194 0.93 -3.07 -1.11
CA GLY A 194 0.97 -1.78 -0.41
C GLY A 194 -0.31 -1.56 0.38
N TYR A 195 -0.68 -0.30 0.57
CA TYR A 195 -1.87 0.08 1.34
C TYR A 195 -3.16 -0.19 0.55
N GLY A 196 -4.26 -0.49 1.24
CA GLY A 196 -5.57 -0.60 0.60
C GLY A 196 -6.13 0.77 0.18
N LEU A 197 -6.51 1.56 1.17
CA LEU A 197 -7.04 2.91 1.01
C LEU A 197 -6.22 3.90 1.83
N TRP A 198 -5.51 4.81 1.17
CA TRP A 198 -4.57 5.72 1.85
C TRP A 198 -4.84 7.18 1.51
N THR A 199 -4.96 8.02 2.53
CA THR A 199 -4.79 9.47 2.41
C THR A 199 -3.47 9.87 3.02
N ASP A 200 -2.69 10.66 2.29
CA ASP A 200 -1.39 11.18 2.71
C ASP A 200 -1.27 12.63 2.25
N ILE A 201 -0.92 13.52 3.17
CA ILE A 201 -0.70 14.96 3.01
C ILE A 201 -2.00 15.75 2.88
N ASP A 202 -2.32 16.55 3.90
CA ASP A 202 -3.31 17.64 3.83
C ASP A 202 -4.71 17.25 3.35
N ASN A 203 -5.18 16.04 3.70
CA ASN A 203 -6.56 15.64 3.44
C ASN A 203 -7.46 16.10 4.59
N ILE A 204 -8.60 16.72 4.29
CA ILE A 204 -9.55 17.22 5.29
C ILE A 204 -11.01 16.97 4.87
N HIS A 205 -11.84 16.62 5.84
CA HIS A 205 -13.24 16.21 5.64
C HIS A 205 -13.38 14.95 4.76
N THR A 206 -12.50 13.97 4.96
CA THR A 206 -12.57 12.69 4.25
C THR A 206 -13.61 11.78 4.89
N LEU A 207 -14.44 11.13 4.07
CA LEU A 207 -15.38 10.08 4.49
C LEU A 207 -14.98 8.74 3.88
N TYR A 208 -14.68 7.76 4.74
CA TYR A 208 -14.60 6.34 4.39
C TYR A 208 -15.84 5.63 4.94
N ASP A 209 -16.75 5.20 4.07
CA ASP A 209 -18.01 4.58 4.48
C ASP A 209 -18.30 3.28 3.71
N GLY A 210 -18.56 2.19 4.43
CA GLY A 210 -19.05 0.95 3.83
C GLY A 210 -18.06 0.21 2.93
N ASN A 211 -16.75 0.51 2.99
CA ASN A 211 -15.74 -0.16 2.18
C ASN A 211 -15.43 -1.55 2.74
N THR A 212 -15.00 -2.46 1.85
CA THR A 212 -14.43 -3.75 2.21
C THR A 212 -12.95 -3.75 1.81
N VAL A 213 -12.05 -3.90 2.78
CA VAL A 213 -10.61 -3.74 2.58
C VAL A 213 -9.88 -4.98 3.12
N VAL A 214 -9.27 -5.76 2.24
CA VAL A 214 -8.90 -7.15 2.56
C VAL A 214 -7.51 -7.53 2.05
N ASN A 215 -6.67 -8.12 2.89
CA ASN A 215 -5.39 -8.75 2.48
C ASN A 215 -4.43 -7.85 1.68
N ASN A 216 -4.46 -6.54 1.89
CA ASN A 216 -3.44 -5.65 1.35
C ASN A 216 -2.13 -5.86 2.13
N LEU A 217 -0.97 -5.81 1.47
CA LEU A 217 0.30 -6.16 2.10
C LEU A 217 0.75 -5.17 3.19
N ALA A 218 0.30 -3.91 3.12
CA ALA A 218 0.46 -2.90 4.17
C ALA A 218 -0.90 -2.56 4.82
N GLY A 219 -0.97 -1.47 5.60
CA GLY A 219 -2.19 -1.05 6.29
C GLY A 219 -3.47 -1.02 5.41
N GLY A 220 -4.62 -1.31 6.04
CA GLY A 220 -5.90 -1.39 5.35
C GLY A 220 -6.41 -0.02 4.93
N ILE A 221 -6.94 0.74 5.90
CA ILE A 221 -7.31 2.14 5.75
C ILE A 221 -6.30 3.00 6.52
N SER A 222 -5.50 3.79 5.81
CA SER A 222 -4.47 4.65 6.39
C SER A 222 -4.79 6.13 6.20
N HIS A 223 -4.90 6.86 7.29
CA HIS A 223 -5.12 8.30 7.31
C HIS A 223 -3.89 9.02 7.90
N GLU A 224 -2.98 9.42 7.00
CA GLU A 224 -1.64 9.90 7.31
C GLU A 224 -1.48 11.39 7.05
N ILE A 225 -0.81 12.09 7.98
CA ILE A 225 -0.46 13.52 7.92
C ILE A 225 -1.58 14.38 7.32
N SER A 226 -2.76 14.22 7.92
CA SER A 226 -4.03 14.76 7.45
C SER A 226 -4.85 15.31 8.64
N TYR A 227 -6.15 15.54 8.46
CA TYR A 227 -7.01 16.29 9.39
C TYR A 227 -8.34 15.57 9.59
N ASP A 228 -9.45 16.32 9.67
CA ASP A 228 -10.77 15.80 9.97
C ASP A 228 -11.15 14.65 9.00
N ALA A 229 -11.58 13.51 9.55
CA ALA A 229 -12.09 12.40 8.77
C ALA A 229 -13.17 11.63 9.54
N THR A 230 -13.97 10.86 8.81
CA THR A 230 -14.90 9.88 9.38
C THR A 230 -14.65 8.53 8.71
N ILE A 231 -14.37 7.51 9.51
CA ILE A 231 -14.12 6.14 9.06
C ILE A 231 -15.17 5.25 9.71
N ARG A 232 -16.18 4.84 8.95
CA ARG A 232 -17.31 4.10 9.52
C ARG A 232 -17.87 2.99 8.64
N ASN A 233 -18.51 2.02 9.30
CA ASN A 233 -19.22 0.92 8.66
C ASN A 233 -18.35 0.11 7.67
N ASN A 234 -17.03 0.14 7.80
CA ASN A 234 -16.12 -0.60 6.93
C ASN A 234 -15.89 -2.02 7.46
N VAL A 235 -15.64 -2.96 6.56
CA VAL A 235 -15.12 -4.30 6.87
C VAL A 235 -13.64 -4.31 6.48
N VAL A 236 -12.76 -4.49 7.46
CA VAL A 236 -11.31 -4.39 7.25
C VAL A 236 -10.63 -5.62 7.83
N THR A 237 -10.05 -6.47 6.97
CA THR A 237 -9.64 -7.82 7.35
C THR A 237 -8.27 -8.19 6.78
N GLY A 238 -7.38 -8.68 7.64
CA GLY A 238 -6.15 -9.35 7.21
C GLY A 238 -5.15 -8.46 6.45
N ASN A 239 -5.26 -7.14 6.56
CA ASN A 239 -4.32 -6.22 5.93
C ASN A 239 -3.04 -6.11 6.75
N GLY A 240 -1.93 -5.78 6.12
CA GLY A 240 -0.69 -5.49 6.83
C GLY A 240 0.06 -6.73 7.32
N SER A 241 1.32 -6.53 7.68
CA SER A 241 2.16 -7.62 8.19
C SER A 241 1.86 -7.95 9.66
N PRO A 242 1.66 -9.22 10.05
CA PRO A 242 1.50 -9.62 11.45
C PRO A 242 2.74 -9.38 12.31
N THR A 243 3.88 -9.12 11.67
CA THR A 243 5.14 -8.78 12.34
C THR A 243 5.50 -7.30 12.20
N ALA A 244 4.56 -6.46 11.74
CA ALA A 244 4.78 -5.03 11.63
C ALA A 244 5.17 -4.46 13.01
N PRO A 245 6.33 -3.79 13.12
CA PRO A 245 6.80 -3.30 14.41
C PRO A 245 5.96 -2.11 14.88
N TRP A 246 6.06 -1.82 16.18
CA TRP A 246 5.44 -0.67 16.82
C TRP A 246 3.90 -0.72 16.77
N LEU A 247 3.26 0.07 15.91
CA LEU A 247 1.84 -0.02 15.58
C LEU A 247 1.57 0.22 14.08
N TRP A 248 2.59 0.00 13.25
CA TRP A 248 2.44 0.09 11.80
C TRP A 248 1.46 -0.94 11.26
N ASP A 249 1.02 -0.72 10.02
CA ASP A 249 0.16 -1.65 9.29
C ASP A 249 -1.12 -2.01 10.06
N GLY A 250 -1.72 -1.01 10.70
CA GLY A 250 -3.05 -1.15 11.29
C GLY A 250 -4.07 -1.52 10.21
N GLN A 251 -5.07 -2.33 10.58
CA GLN A 251 -6.29 -2.46 9.77
C GLN A 251 -6.86 -1.06 9.51
N ILE A 252 -6.95 -0.24 10.56
CA ILE A 252 -7.21 1.20 10.45
C ILE A 252 -6.09 1.95 11.17
N GLN A 253 -5.33 2.76 10.44
CA GLN A 253 -4.21 3.52 10.98
C GLN A 253 -4.47 5.02 10.86
N ILE A 254 -4.39 5.74 11.98
CA ILE A 254 -4.43 7.20 12.03
C ILE A 254 -3.05 7.68 12.45
N GLN A 255 -2.34 8.33 11.54
CA GLN A 255 -0.99 8.80 11.77
C GLN A 255 -0.92 10.30 11.55
N ASN A 256 -0.42 11.02 12.55
CA ASN A 256 -0.21 12.46 12.48
C ASN A 256 -1.45 13.24 12.00
N SER A 257 -2.64 12.74 12.35
CA SER A 257 -3.93 13.27 11.90
C SER A 257 -4.89 13.49 13.07
N LYS A 258 -5.79 14.47 12.93
CA LYS A 258 -6.62 14.96 14.04
C LYS A 258 -8.10 15.03 13.71
N ASN A 259 -8.93 14.99 14.76
CA ASN A 259 -10.39 15.06 14.68
C ASN A 259 -10.98 13.94 13.81
N VAL A 260 -10.42 12.73 13.91
CA VAL A 260 -10.91 11.57 13.18
C VAL A 260 -11.90 10.79 14.03
N GLU A 261 -13.10 10.56 13.49
CA GLU A 261 -14.14 9.72 14.07
C GLU A 261 -14.10 8.32 13.45
N VAL A 262 -13.85 7.29 14.25
CA VAL A 262 -13.72 5.90 13.81
C VAL A 262 -14.74 5.03 14.52
N TYR A 263 -15.82 4.63 13.81
CA TYR A 263 -16.91 3.89 14.46
C TYR A 263 -17.71 2.94 13.58
N GLY A 264 -18.34 1.94 14.19
CA GLY A 264 -19.19 0.97 13.50
C GLY A 264 -18.42 0.09 12.50
N ASN A 265 -17.09 0.06 12.56
CA ASN A 265 -16.27 -0.77 11.70
C ASN A 265 -16.20 -2.20 12.26
N HIS A 266 -16.09 -3.17 11.35
CA HIS A 266 -15.73 -4.54 11.67
C HIS A 266 -14.27 -4.77 11.24
N VAL A 267 -13.40 -4.90 12.23
CA VAL A 267 -11.96 -5.03 12.05
C VAL A 267 -11.56 -6.45 12.44
N ASP A 268 -10.89 -7.16 11.55
CA ASP A 268 -10.36 -8.49 11.80
C ASP A 268 -8.86 -8.53 11.51
N ALA A 269 -8.07 -8.50 12.57
CA ALA A 269 -6.62 -8.51 12.53
C ALA A 269 -6.03 -9.93 12.62
N THR A 270 -6.86 -10.98 12.64
CA THR A 270 -6.43 -12.37 12.91
C THR A 270 -5.26 -12.84 12.05
N THR A 271 -5.23 -12.46 10.77
CA THR A 271 -4.19 -12.85 9.80
C THR A 271 -3.36 -11.66 9.29
N GLY A 272 -3.54 -10.47 9.88
CA GLY A 272 -2.94 -9.22 9.42
C GLY A 272 -2.07 -8.56 10.49
N GLY A 273 -1.80 -7.28 10.29
CA GLY A 273 -1.07 -6.44 11.23
C GLY A 273 -1.88 -6.01 12.45
N ASN A 274 -1.73 -4.75 12.83
CA ASN A 274 -2.35 -4.22 14.04
C ASN A 274 -3.86 -3.95 13.87
N GLY A 275 -4.56 -3.71 14.97
CA GLY A 275 -6.00 -3.41 14.95
C GLY A 275 -6.28 -1.98 14.50
N ILE A 276 -6.79 -1.14 15.40
CA ILE A 276 -6.96 0.30 15.17
C ILE A 276 -5.85 1.06 15.88
N THR A 277 -5.04 1.83 15.14
CA THR A 277 -3.82 2.43 15.67
C THR A 277 -3.79 3.95 15.52
N LEU A 278 -3.24 4.63 16.53
CA LEU A 278 -2.96 6.06 16.57
C LEU A 278 -1.46 6.27 16.71
N ILE A 279 -0.83 6.93 15.74
CA ILE A 279 0.63 7.09 15.67
C ILE A 279 0.99 8.57 15.60
N GLN A 280 1.87 9.04 16.49
CA GLN A 280 2.43 10.40 16.42
C GLN A 280 3.92 10.36 16.12
N GLN A 281 4.34 11.13 15.10
CA GLN A 281 5.73 11.38 14.79
C GLN A 281 6.02 12.87 14.55
N ASP A 282 7.28 13.26 14.34
CA ASP A 282 7.63 14.63 13.93
C ASP A 282 7.37 14.81 12.42
N ARG A 283 6.18 15.33 12.08
CA ARG A 283 5.74 15.55 10.69
C ARG A 283 5.41 17.00 10.38
N GLY A 284 5.85 17.93 11.23
CA GLY A 284 5.71 19.37 11.01
C GLY A 284 4.26 19.86 10.89
N SER A 285 3.99 20.67 9.87
CA SER A 285 2.69 21.30 9.64
C SER A 285 2.37 21.34 8.16
N GLY A 286 1.09 21.27 7.84
CA GLY A 286 0.57 21.41 6.49
C GLY A 286 -0.38 22.61 6.35
N ALA A 287 -1.21 22.59 5.31
CA ALA A 287 -2.10 23.69 4.94
C ALA A 287 -3.13 24.05 6.01
N TYR A 288 -3.51 23.10 6.87
CA TYR A 288 -4.54 23.28 7.91
C TYR A 288 -3.97 23.24 9.34
N GLY A 289 -2.66 23.46 9.46
CA GLY A 289 -1.94 23.59 10.74
C GLY A 289 -1.01 22.41 11.05
N PRO A 290 -0.65 22.22 12.33
CA PRO A 290 0.25 21.13 12.72
C PRO A 290 -0.34 19.74 12.46
N HIS A 291 0.52 18.81 12.02
CA HIS A 291 0.20 17.38 11.84
C HIS A 291 0.33 16.65 13.18
N THR A 292 -0.76 16.66 13.94
CA THR A 292 -0.82 16.09 15.29
C THR A 292 -1.87 14.98 15.34
N THR A 293 -1.58 13.93 16.08
CA THR A 293 -2.47 12.83 16.40
C THR A 293 -3.25 13.18 17.65
N THR A 294 -4.33 13.94 17.47
CA THR A 294 -5.09 14.56 18.57
C THR A 294 -6.57 14.63 18.23
N GLY A 295 -7.45 14.58 19.24
CA GLY A 295 -8.90 14.72 19.04
C GLY A 295 -9.53 13.55 18.28
N ASN A 296 -8.86 12.39 18.21
CA ASN A 296 -9.38 11.23 17.50
C ASN A 296 -10.25 10.37 18.43
N ALA A 297 -11.44 10.00 17.98
CA ALA A 297 -12.37 9.18 18.72
C ALA A 297 -12.54 7.81 18.04
N VAL A 298 -12.12 6.75 18.72
CA VAL A 298 -12.27 5.36 18.26
C VAL A 298 -13.33 4.66 19.11
N HIS A 299 -14.53 4.47 18.56
CA HIS A 299 -15.63 3.98 19.36
C HIS A 299 -16.63 3.11 18.62
N ASP A 300 -17.38 2.27 19.34
CA ASP A 300 -18.44 1.42 18.79
C ASP A 300 -17.97 0.54 17.60
N ASN A 301 -16.70 0.10 17.61
CA ASN A 301 -16.17 -0.84 16.63
C ASN A 301 -16.22 -2.29 17.15
N VAL A 302 -16.27 -3.24 16.23
CA VAL A 302 -16.02 -4.66 16.52
C VAL A 302 -14.60 -4.97 16.06
N ILE A 303 -13.74 -5.41 16.97
CA ILE A 303 -12.33 -5.70 16.71
C ILE A 303 -12.04 -7.14 17.07
N VAL A 304 -11.55 -7.91 16.11
CA VAL A 304 -11.32 -9.35 16.20
C VAL A 304 -9.83 -9.64 16.06
N ASP A 305 -9.33 -10.48 16.95
CA ASP A 305 -8.03 -11.13 16.81
C ASP A 305 -8.10 -12.59 17.29
N GLY A 306 -8.12 -13.51 16.33
CA GLY A 306 -8.13 -14.95 16.58
C GLY A 306 -6.75 -15.56 16.84
N THR A 307 -5.66 -14.80 16.69
CA THR A 307 -4.29 -15.31 16.82
C THR A 307 -3.71 -14.91 18.19
N PRO A 308 -3.38 -15.87 19.09
CA PRO A 308 -2.84 -15.54 20.40
C PRO A 308 -1.56 -14.68 20.31
N GLY A 309 -1.56 -13.54 21.01
CA GLY A 309 -0.42 -12.62 21.06
C GLY A 309 -0.16 -11.81 19.77
N ALA A 310 -1.04 -11.87 18.77
CA ALA A 310 -1.02 -10.97 17.63
C ALA A 310 -1.78 -9.66 17.94
N GLY A 311 -1.71 -8.68 17.01
CA GLY A 311 -2.62 -7.54 16.93
C GLY A 311 -2.73 -6.62 18.15
N VAL A 312 -2.14 -5.42 18.06
CA VAL A 312 -2.28 -4.37 19.08
C VAL A 312 -3.20 -3.25 18.58
N SER A 313 -4.11 -2.78 19.43
CA SER A 313 -4.86 -1.53 19.21
C SER A 313 -4.41 -0.45 20.19
N GLY A 314 -4.59 0.83 19.83
CA GLY A 314 -4.27 1.93 20.72
C GLY A 314 -3.26 2.91 20.13
N SER A 315 -2.36 3.45 20.95
CA SER A 315 -1.54 4.59 20.56
C SER A 315 -0.06 4.49 20.88
N VAL A 316 0.76 5.11 20.04
CA VAL A 316 2.22 5.22 20.17
C VAL A 316 2.74 6.54 19.62
N ALA A 317 3.89 6.98 20.13
CA ALA A 317 4.49 8.26 19.77
C ALA A 317 6.02 8.25 19.90
N ASP A 318 6.76 8.64 18.86
CA ASP A 318 8.21 8.92 18.98
C ASP A 318 8.51 10.43 19.04
N PHE A 319 7.44 11.23 18.96
CA PHE A 319 7.44 12.68 19.07
C PHE A 319 6.19 13.15 19.81
N ASP A 320 6.30 14.26 20.55
CA ASP A 320 5.20 14.89 21.30
C ASP A 320 4.24 13.91 22.01
N GLU A 321 4.80 12.99 22.81
CA GLU A 321 4.02 12.04 23.61
C GLU A 321 2.98 12.74 24.51
N ALA A 322 3.31 13.93 25.01
CA ALA A 322 2.42 14.72 25.84
C ALA A 322 1.23 15.27 25.03
N GLY A 323 1.46 15.71 23.79
CA GLY A 323 0.42 16.11 22.86
C GLY A 323 -0.50 14.96 22.49
N LEU A 324 0.05 13.79 22.13
CA LEU A 324 -0.79 12.60 21.87
C LEU A 324 -1.58 12.18 23.11
N ARG A 325 -0.99 12.20 24.31
CA ARG A 325 -1.65 11.82 25.56
C ARG A 325 -2.78 12.76 25.97
N ASN A 326 -2.55 14.08 25.88
CA ASN A 326 -3.47 15.09 26.40
C ASN A 326 -4.32 15.76 25.30
N GLY A 327 -4.10 15.38 24.04
CA GLY A 327 -4.72 15.99 22.88
C GLY A 327 -6.17 15.57 22.63
N GLY A 328 -6.82 14.89 23.58
CA GLY A 328 -8.22 14.48 23.46
C GLY A 328 -8.43 13.28 22.53
N ASN A 329 -7.43 12.43 22.33
CA ASN A 329 -7.67 11.10 21.75
C ASN A 329 -8.44 10.25 22.76
N SER A 330 -9.33 9.38 22.28
CA SER A 330 -10.09 8.49 23.14
C SER A 330 -10.49 7.21 22.44
N PHE A 331 -10.48 6.11 23.19
CA PHE A 331 -11.21 4.89 22.85
C PHE A 331 -12.47 4.78 23.71
N ALA A 332 -13.60 4.28 23.18
CA ALA A 332 -14.83 4.05 23.96
C ALA A 332 -15.75 2.99 23.35
N ASN A 333 -16.44 2.21 24.18
CA ASN A 333 -17.51 1.29 23.76
C ASN A 333 -17.14 0.31 22.63
N ASN A 334 -15.86 -0.03 22.47
CA ASN A 334 -15.46 -1.03 21.46
C ASN A 334 -15.75 -2.46 21.96
N ALA A 335 -16.06 -3.36 21.02
CA ALA A 335 -16.29 -4.77 21.28
C ALA A 335 -15.11 -5.60 20.76
N TYR A 336 -14.30 -6.13 21.67
CA TYR A 336 -13.13 -6.93 21.39
C TYR A 336 -13.45 -8.43 21.43
N HIS A 337 -13.03 -9.15 20.39
CA HIS A 337 -13.13 -10.60 20.28
C HIS A 337 -11.74 -11.22 20.10
N TYR A 338 -11.09 -11.55 21.22
CA TYR A 338 -9.66 -11.88 21.27
C TYR A 338 -9.47 -13.31 21.76
N ALA A 339 -8.65 -14.09 21.06
CA ALA A 339 -8.32 -15.45 21.47
C ALA A 339 -7.56 -15.49 22.80
N ASP A 340 -6.71 -14.50 23.06
CA ASP A 340 -6.00 -14.29 24.33
C ASP A 340 -6.38 -12.94 24.97
N PRO A 341 -7.48 -12.83 25.71
CA PRO A 341 -7.89 -11.56 26.33
C PRO A 341 -6.96 -11.11 27.46
N SER A 342 -6.01 -11.95 27.90
CA SER A 342 -5.05 -11.63 28.96
C SER A 342 -3.73 -11.06 28.44
N GLY A 343 -3.51 -11.11 27.13
CA GLY A 343 -2.32 -10.58 26.47
C GLY A 343 -2.27 -9.05 26.46
N GLN A 344 -1.08 -8.51 26.18
CA GLN A 344 -0.86 -7.07 26.00
C GLN A 344 -1.30 -6.61 24.61
N HIS A 345 -2.61 -6.57 24.39
CA HIS A 345 -3.24 -6.23 23.13
C HIS A 345 -3.55 -4.75 22.94
N PHE A 346 -3.21 -3.94 23.94
CA PHE A 346 -3.52 -2.52 23.98
C PHE A 346 -2.26 -1.71 24.21
N SER A 347 -2.15 -0.56 23.55
CA SER A 347 -1.10 0.42 23.83
C SER A 347 -1.71 1.77 24.15
N TRP A 348 -1.16 2.46 25.14
CA TRP A 348 -1.43 3.88 25.34
C TRP A 348 -0.13 4.64 25.51
N VAL A 349 0.24 5.41 24.48
CA VAL A 349 1.45 6.23 24.43
C VAL A 349 2.70 5.38 24.78
N ASN A 350 3.02 4.42 23.90
CA ASN A 350 4.15 3.49 24.00
C ASN A 350 4.12 2.48 25.15
N THR A 351 3.09 2.50 25.99
CA THR A 351 2.97 1.55 27.11
C THR A 351 1.95 0.48 26.75
N GLY A 352 2.37 -0.79 26.81
CA GLY A 352 1.50 -1.94 26.60
C GLY A 352 0.63 -2.28 27.82
N TYR A 353 -0.61 -2.66 27.58
CA TYR A 353 -1.60 -3.01 28.58
C TYR A 353 -2.38 -4.26 28.18
N ASP A 354 -2.79 -5.05 29.18
CA ASP A 354 -3.92 -5.94 29.05
C ASP A 354 -5.24 -5.13 29.04
N PHE A 355 -6.37 -5.79 28.80
CA PHE A 355 -7.67 -5.11 28.72
C PHE A 355 -8.02 -4.32 29.99
N SER A 356 -7.81 -4.92 31.17
CA SER A 356 -8.10 -4.27 32.45
C SER A 356 -7.20 -3.05 32.68
N GLY A 357 -5.93 -3.14 32.32
CA GLY A 357 -4.96 -2.05 32.42
C GLY A 357 -5.30 -0.90 31.47
N PHE A 358 -5.75 -1.20 30.26
CA PHE A 358 -6.20 -0.18 29.31
C PHE A 358 -7.38 0.62 29.88
N GLN A 359 -8.38 -0.07 30.45
CA GLN A 359 -9.53 0.59 31.07
C GLN A 359 -9.22 1.40 32.32
N THR A 360 -8.38 0.86 33.21
CA THR A 360 -8.22 1.42 34.56
C THR A 360 -6.97 2.27 34.73
N THR A 361 -5.87 1.91 34.07
CA THR A 361 -4.57 2.59 34.21
C THR A 361 -4.36 3.62 33.10
N ALA A 362 -4.66 3.26 31.85
CA ALA A 362 -4.65 4.23 30.76
C ALA A 362 -5.90 5.13 30.80
N GLY A 363 -7.02 4.62 31.33
CA GLY A 363 -8.28 5.36 31.42
C GLY A 363 -9.07 5.36 30.12
N GLU A 364 -8.78 4.41 29.24
CA GLU A 364 -9.29 4.34 27.87
C GLU A 364 -10.37 3.26 27.71
N ASP A 365 -11.19 3.40 26.69
CA ASP A 365 -12.20 2.40 26.31
C ASP A 365 -13.25 2.09 27.38
N ALA A 366 -13.72 3.16 28.00
CA ALA A 366 -14.88 3.09 28.89
C ALA A 366 -16.06 2.45 28.15
N GLY A 367 -16.72 1.48 28.80
CA GLY A 367 -17.86 0.76 28.23
C GLY A 367 -17.50 -0.36 27.24
N ALA A 368 -16.22 -0.57 26.93
CA ALA A 368 -15.78 -1.67 26.09
C ALA A 368 -16.05 -3.04 26.71
N THR A 369 -16.16 -4.04 25.84
CA THR A 369 -16.24 -5.46 26.23
C THR A 369 -15.13 -6.26 25.58
N ILE A 370 -14.65 -7.30 26.24
CA ILE A 370 -13.74 -8.29 25.66
C ILE A 370 -14.31 -9.69 25.83
N SER A 371 -14.24 -10.50 24.77
CA SER A 371 -14.77 -11.86 24.73
C SER A 371 -13.82 -12.79 23.97
N THR A 372 -13.78 -14.06 24.36
CA THR A 372 -13.08 -15.12 23.60
C THR A 372 -13.94 -15.73 22.49
N GLN A 373 -15.20 -15.29 22.35
CA GLN A 373 -16.08 -15.74 21.29
C GLN A 373 -15.70 -15.04 19.98
N ILE A 374 -14.92 -15.71 19.13
CA ILE A 374 -14.57 -15.19 17.81
C ILE A 374 -15.80 -15.24 16.90
N PRO A 375 -16.28 -14.09 16.38
CA PRO A 375 -17.41 -14.08 15.46
C PRO A 375 -17.00 -14.72 14.13
N VAL A 376 -17.99 -15.23 13.39
CA VAL A 376 -17.75 -15.69 12.01
C VAL A 376 -17.35 -14.47 11.18
N ALA A 377 -16.26 -14.60 10.41
CA ALA A 377 -15.80 -13.55 9.51
C ALA A 377 -16.97 -13.04 8.65
N GLN A 378 -17.09 -11.71 8.56
CA GLN A 378 -18.08 -11.07 7.69
C GLN A 378 -17.86 -11.53 6.25
N THR A 379 -18.95 -11.79 5.53
CA THR A 379 -18.83 -12.18 4.12
C THR A 379 -18.29 -11.01 3.31
N VAL A 380 -17.08 -11.16 2.79
CA VAL A 380 -16.49 -10.26 1.80
C VAL A 380 -17.32 -10.37 0.51
N PRO A 381 -17.84 -9.25 -0.05
CA PRO A 381 -18.52 -9.28 -1.33
C PRO A 381 -17.56 -9.83 -2.40
N VAL A 382 -17.96 -10.91 -3.07
CA VAL A 382 -17.21 -11.47 -4.20
C VAL A 382 -17.62 -10.77 -5.49
N GLY A 383 -16.71 -9.93 -6.00
CA GLY A 383 -16.54 -9.58 -7.41
C GLY A 383 -17.43 -8.47 -7.98
N PHE A 384 -16.78 -7.49 -8.59
CA PHE A 384 -17.29 -6.76 -9.74
C PHE A 384 -17.87 -7.75 -10.75
N THR A 385 -19.12 -7.53 -11.17
CA THR A 385 -19.63 -8.20 -12.36
C THR A 385 -19.31 -7.28 -13.53
N PRO A 386 -18.32 -7.62 -14.39
CA PRO A 386 -18.05 -6.82 -15.58
C PRO A 386 -19.32 -6.64 -16.40
N ALA A 387 -19.46 -5.47 -17.02
CA ALA A 387 -20.40 -5.32 -18.11
C ALA A 387 -20.12 -6.47 -19.11
N PRO A 388 -21.14 -7.18 -19.61
CA PRO A 388 -20.93 -8.30 -20.51
C PRO A 388 -20.04 -7.84 -21.67
N GLU A 389 -18.99 -8.63 -21.97
CA GLU A 389 -18.14 -8.40 -23.13
C GLU A 389 -19.05 -8.14 -24.33
N THR A 390 -19.00 -6.92 -24.86
CA THR A 390 -19.53 -6.70 -26.21
C THR A 390 -18.58 -7.46 -27.12
N PRO A 391 -19.02 -8.49 -27.86
CA PRO A 391 -18.14 -9.25 -28.73
C PRO A 391 -17.38 -8.28 -29.61
N ALA A 392 -16.05 -8.42 -29.66
CA ALA A 392 -15.24 -7.67 -30.61
C ALA A 392 -15.94 -7.76 -31.99
N PRO A 393 -16.12 -6.63 -32.70
CA PRO A 393 -16.63 -6.71 -34.06
C PRO A 393 -15.73 -7.68 -34.80
N SER A 394 -16.33 -8.75 -35.35
CA SER A 394 -15.63 -9.74 -36.15
C SER A 394 -14.72 -9.00 -37.12
N GLU A 395 -13.42 -9.30 -37.11
CA GLU A 395 -12.49 -8.66 -38.04
C GLU A 395 -13.11 -8.65 -39.44
N PRO A 396 -13.15 -7.50 -40.14
CA PRO A 396 -13.52 -7.50 -41.54
C PRO A 396 -12.52 -8.43 -42.23
N GLY A 397 -13.02 -9.58 -42.71
CA GLY A 397 -12.18 -10.62 -43.27
C GLY A 397 -11.16 -10.03 -44.23
N SER A 398 -9.90 -10.42 -44.04
CA SER A 398 -8.73 -10.00 -44.80
C SER A 398 -9.05 -9.81 -46.29
N GLN A 399 -9.39 -8.57 -46.65
CA GLN A 399 -9.34 -8.11 -48.01
C GLN A 399 -8.13 -7.19 -48.08
N THR A 400 -7.06 -7.71 -48.67
CA THR A 400 -5.92 -6.92 -49.10
C THR A 400 -6.44 -5.71 -49.88
N PRO A 401 -6.20 -4.46 -49.44
CA PRO A 401 -6.60 -3.30 -50.22
C PRO A 401 -5.88 -3.33 -51.57
N PRO A 402 -6.53 -3.00 -52.69
CA PRO A 402 -5.81 -2.83 -53.94
C PRO A 402 -4.81 -1.68 -53.77
N VAL A 403 -3.55 -1.93 -54.13
CA VAL A 403 -2.51 -0.91 -54.23
C VAL A 403 -3.02 0.19 -55.16
N ALA A 404 -3.37 1.34 -54.58
CA ALA A 404 -3.65 2.53 -55.34
C ALA A 404 -2.32 3.03 -55.92
N ALA A 405 -2.20 3.00 -57.25
CA ALA A 405 -1.12 3.68 -57.94
C ALA A 405 -1.27 5.19 -57.71
N ASP A 406 -0.15 5.81 -57.31
CA ASP A 406 -0.01 7.23 -57.07
C ASP A 406 -0.47 8.05 -58.31
N PRO A 407 -1.38 9.03 -58.19
CA PRO A 407 -1.77 9.84 -59.33
C PRO A 407 -0.62 10.77 -59.73
N ALA A 408 -0.16 10.62 -60.97
CA ALA A 408 0.84 11.48 -61.59
C ALA A 408 0.49 12.97 -61.44
N LEU A 409 1.44 13.75 -60.92
CA LEU A 409 1.39 15.20 -60.87
C LEU A 409 1.20 15.79 -62.29
N PRO A 410 0.32 16.79 -62.48
CA PRO A 410 0.13 17.40 -63.79
C PRO A 410 1.33 18.29 -64.17
N ALA A 411 1.77 18.13 -65.42
CA ALA A 411 2.81 18.94 -66.04
C ALA A 411 2.42 20.42 -66.08
N THR A 412 3.23 21.27 -65.47
CA THR A 412 3.13 22.72 -65.60
C THR A 412 3.79 23.17 -66.90
N THR A 413 3.00 23.78 -67.78
CA THR A 413 3.46 24.49 -68.97
C THR A 413 4.18 25.78 -68.56
N ALA A 414 5.45 25.92 -68.97
CA ALA A 414 6.22 27.16 -68.85
C ALA A 414 5.74 28.22 -69.88
N PRO A 415 5.68 29.51 -69.53
CA PRO A 415 5.58 30.58 -70.51
C PRO A 415 6.97 31.05 -70.98
N ALA A 416 6.98 31.60 -72.19
CA ALA A 416 8.14 31.92 -73.02
C ALA A 416 9.14 32.93 -72.43
N ALA A 417 10.38 32.78 -72.88
CA ALA A 417 11.55 33.62 -72.61
C ALA A 417 11.49 35.01 -73.27
N PRO A 418 12.36 35.93 -72.82
CA PRO A 418 13.12 36.77 -73.75
C PRO A 418 14.64 36.61 -73.60
N GLU A 419 15.32 36.91 -74.70
CA GLU A 419 16.73 36.70 -75.04
C GLU A 419 17.71 37.63 -74.29
N HIS A 420 18.89 37.12 -73.88
CA HIS A 420 20.21 37.34 -74.52
C HIS A 420 21.43 37.23 -73.56
N ALA A 421 22.40 36.41 -74.01
CA ALA A 421 23.88 36.57 -74.01
C ALA A 421 24.78 36.20 -72.79
N GLY A 422 25.69 35.22 -73.04
CA GLY A 422 27.03 35.04 -72.43
C GLY A 422 27.25 33.70 -71.69
N SER A 423 27.81 32.64 -72.30
CA SER A 423 29.24 32.21 -72.26
C SER A 423 29.77 31.89 -70.83
N ALA A 424 30.41 30.78 -70.43
CA ALA A 424 30.88 29.52 -71.02
C ALA A 424 31.36 28.57 -69.88
N ASP A 425 31.39 27.26 -70.17
CA ASP A 425 32.16 26.13 -69.58
C ASP A 425 31.96 25.56 -68.14
N PRO A 426 32.26 24.24 -67.94
CA PRO A 426 31.68 23.40 -66.88
C PRO A 426 32.69 22.87 -65.84
N ALA A 427 32.18 22.45 -64.67
CA ALA A 427 32.60 21.27 -63.89
C ALA A 427 32.19 21.42 -62.41
N SER A 428 31.39 20.49 -61.89
CA SER A 428 31.65 19.74 -60.64
C SER A 428 30.41 18.98 -60.15
N THR A 429 30.72 17.83 -59.54
CA THR A 429 29.93 16.75 -58.92
C THR A 429 28.66 17.13 -58.12
N PRO A 430 27.66 16.22 -58.01
CA PRO A 430 26.43 16.47 -57.25
C PRO A 430 26.66 16.31 -55.74
N VAL A 431 26.25 17.33 -54.99
CA VAL A 431 26.16 17.36 -53.52
C VAL A 431 24.79 16.81 -53.10
N VAL A 432 24.84 15.87 -52.16
CA VAL A 432 23.70 15.34 -51.39
C VAL A 432 23.15 16.46 -50.50
N SER A 433 21.85 16.75 -50.62
CA SER A 433 21.15 17.67 -49.72
C SER A 433 20.84 16.99 -48.39
N THR A 434 21.50 17.46 -47.33
CA THR A 434 21.23 17.19 -45.92
C THR A 434 19.95 17.91 -45.45
N PRO A 435 19.17 17.34 -44.51
CA PRO A 435 18.15 18.07 -43.76
C PRO A 435 18.79 18.99 -42.71
N VAL A 436 18.11 20.09 -42.44
CA VAL A 436 18.50 21.20 -41.56
C VAL A 436 18.71 20.74 -40.10
N ALA A 437 19.90 21.04 -39.57
CA ALA A 437 20.19 20.99 -38.14
C ALA A 437 19.72 22.28 -37.44
N MET A 438 19.00 22.16 -36.32
CA MET A 438 18.95 23.23 -35.32
C MET A 438 20.18 23.12 -34.43
N GLU A 439 20.86 24.24 -34.19
CA GLU A 439 22.06 24.33 -33.36
C GLU A 439 21.79 24.09 -31.87
N PRO A 440 22.82 23.61 -31.12
CA PRO A 440 22.74 23.30 -29.70
C PRO A 440 23.00 24.53 -28.82
N ALA A 441 22.25 24.68 -27.73
CA ALA A 441 22.61 25.59 -26.66
C ALA A 441 23.80 25.01 -25.85
N SER A 442 24.87 25.80 -25.73
CA SER A 442 26.09 25.50 -24.94
C SER A 442 25.99 25.97 -23.48
N PRO A 443 26.87 25.49 -22.58
CA PRO A 443 26.50 25.08 -21.23
C PRO A 443 26.70 26.16 -20.15
N ALA A 444 25.83 26.15 -19.13
CA ALA A 444 26.08 26.86 -17.88
C ALA A 444 26.75 25.92 -16.88
N THR A 445 27.94 26.32 -16.44
CA THR A 445 28.81 25.69 -15.45
C THR A 445 28.13 25.50 -14.09
N ALA A 446 28.31 24.32 -13.50
CA ALA A 446 27.96 23.99 -12.13
C ALA A 446 29.02 24.45 -11.12
N GLN A 447 28.59 24.99 -9.97
CA GLN A 447 29.27 24.88 -8.67
C GLN A 447 28.31 25.29 -7.52
N PRO A 448 28.57 24.88 -6.26
CA PRO A 448 27.81 23.86 -5.55
C PRO A 448 26.80 24.41 -4.54
N ALA A 449 25.80 23.59 -4.22
CA ALA A 449 24.81 23.87 -3.17
C ALA A 449 25.46 23.86 -1.77
N ALA A 450 25.14 24.87 -0.98
CA ALA A 450 25.38 24.98 0.45
C ALA A 450 24.13 25.67 1.09
N PRO A 451 23.89 25.47 2.39
CA PRO A 451 22.61 25.04 2.95
C PRO A 451 21.62 26.18 3.21
N GLU A 452 20.32 25.93 3.04
CA GLU A 452 19.29 26.87 3.52
C GLU A 452 19.13 26.75 5.04
N GLN A 453 19.60 27.80 5.73
CA GLN A 453 19.20 28.14 7.08
C GLN A 453 18.12 29.23 7.04
N THR A 454 17.07 28.97 7.82
CA THR A 454 16.33 29.89 8.71
C THR A 454 16.15 31.36 8.30
N GLY A 455 14.88 31.77 8.19
CA GLY A 455 14.39 32.98 8.85
C GLY A 455 13.77 34.06 7.96
N SER A 456 12.70 34.65 8.52
CA SER A 456 12.14 35.98 8.22
C SER A 456 11.12 35.99 7.04
N THR A 457 9.93 36.61 7.10
CA THR A 457 9.44 37.72 7.92
C THR A 457 7.92 37.83 7.76
N ALA A 458 7.20 38.12 8.85
CA ALA A 458 5.80 38.54 8.83
C ALA A 458 5.64 39.96 8.22
N PRO A 459 4.48 40.32 7.63
CA PRO A 459 4.06 41.71 7.54
C PRO A 459 3.24 42.12 8.77
N ALA A 460 3.55 43.31 9.29
CA ALA A 460 2.94 43.96 10.44
C ALA A 460 1.50 44.50 10.16
N PRO A 461 0.73 44.83 11.21
CA PRO A 461 -0.73 44.91 11.16
C PRO A 461 -1.26 46.30 10.80
N VAL A 462 -2.46 46.34 10.20
CA VAL A 462 -3.25 47.57 10.06
C VAL A 462 -4.15 47.72 11.29
N THR A 463 -3.96 48.81 11.99
CA THR A 463 -4.77 49.28 13.13
C THR A 463 -6.05 49.97 12.66
N ALA A 464 -7.20 49.54 13.19
CA ALA A 464 -8.40 50.36 13.33
C ALA A 464 -9.21 49.90 14.57
N GLN A 465 -9.48 50.82 15.48
CA GLN A 465 -10.43 50.74 16.61
C GLN A 465 -11.46 51.89 16.45
N PRO A 466 -12.50 52.05 17.29
CA PRO A 466 -13.59 51.11 17.66
C PRO A 466 -14.98 51.80 17.56
N GLY A 467 -16.10 51.06 17.66
CA GLY A 467 -17.40 51.71 17.90
C GLY A 467 -18.63 50.80 17.94
N ALA A 468 -19.24 50.71 19.14
CA ALA A 468 -20.62 50.32 19.48
C ALA A 468 -21.04 48.86 19.13
N GLY A 469 -21.65 48.05 20.00
CA GLY A 469 -22.31 48.26 21.27
C GLY A 469 -23.58 47.39 21.33
N ILE A 470 -23.68 46.58 22.39
CA ILE A 470 -24.90 46.03 23.04
C ILE A 470 -25.61 44.83 22.36
N GLY A 471 -25.78 43.74 23.13
CA GLY A 471 -26.79 42.71 22.88
C GLY A 471 -26.57 41.37 23.57
N ASP A 472 -26.74 41.32 24.89
CA ASP A 472 -26.86 40.08 25.70
C ASP A 472 -27.97 39.15 25.19
N GLY A 473 -27.79 37.83 25.33
CA GLY A 473 -28.88 36.89 25.09
C GLY A 473 -28.55 35.40 25.11
N THR A 474 -28.01 34.88 26.21
CA THR A 474 -28.01 33.43 26.51
C THR A 474 -29.40 33.02 27.00
N PRO A 475 -29.93 31.85 26.58
CA PRO A 475 -30.87 31.10 27.41
C PRO A 475 -30.42 29.64 27.66
N PRO A 476 -31.00 28.98 28.69
CA PRO A 476 -30.24 28.08 29.56
C PRO A 476 -30.52 26.58 29.35
N VAL A 477 -29.58 25.79 29.88
CA VAL A 477 -29.65 24.36 30.22
C VAL A 477 -30.78 24.10 31.24
N PRO A 478 -31.56 23.01 31.12
CA PRO A 478 -32.32 22.46 32.23
C PRO A 478 -31.54 21.37 32.96
N ALA A 479 -31.45 21.53 34.28
CA ALA A 479 -30.91 20.59 35.24
C ALA A 479 -31.81 19.35 35.43
N ALA A 480 -31.18 18.26 35.86
CA ALA A 480 -31.81 17.04 36.36
C ALA A 480 -32.69 17.28 37.60
N PRO A 481 -33.63 16.37 37.90
CA PRO A 481 -34.20 16.23 39.22
C PRO A 481 -33.54 15.10 40.02
N ASP A 482 -33.39 15.37 41.31
CA ASP A 482 -32.86 14.50 42.35
C ASP A 482 -34.00 13.82 43.14
N GLU A 483 -33.62 12.75 43.83
CA GLU A 483 -34.17 12.23 45.11
C GLU A 483 -35.47 11.37 45.19
N THR A 484 -35.24 10.13 45.66
CA THR A 484 -35.97 9.40 46.76
C THR A 484 -37.35 8.78 46.45
N SER A 485 -37.77 7.59 46.94
CA SER A 485 -37.27 6.65 47.95
C SER A 485 -38.10 5.34 47.95
N ALA A 486 -37.55 4.29 48.58
CA ALA A 486 -38.25 3.23 49.34
C ALA A 486 -39.00 2.12 48.55
N THR A 487 -38.95 0.83 48.87
CA THR A 487 -38.48 0.07 50.05
C THR A 487 -38.63 -1.43 49.80
N GLY A 488 -37.75 -2.23 50.42
CA GLY A 488 -38.07 -3.55 51.00
C GLY A 488 -37.86 -4.76 50.09
N SER A 489 -37.28 -5.90 50.52
CA SER A 489 -36.90 -6.34 51.85
C SER A 489 -35.90 -7.51 51.72
N ALA A 490 -35.09 -7.64 52.76
CA ALA A 490 -34.01 -8.59 53.02
C ALA A 490 -34.50 -10.05 53.31
N PRO A 491 -33.74 -10.90 54.03
CA PRO A 491 -32.44 -11.55 53.74
C PRO A 491 -32.48 -13.08 54.06
N HIS A 492 -31.35 -13.79 53.92
CA HIS A 492 -30.79 -14.79 54.89
C HIS A 492 -29.52 -15.44 54.27
N THR A 493 -28.31 -15.15 54.76
CA THR A 493 -27.48 -15.96 55.73
C THR A 493 -27.25 -17.40 55.24
N ASP A 494 -26.02 -17.94 55.13
CA ASP A 494 -25.02 -18.08 56.18
C ASP A 494 -23.67 -18.64 55.66
N GLN A 495 -22.66 -18.54 56.53
CA GLN A 495 -21.26 -18.93 56.39
C GLN A 495 -21.00 -20.44 56.25
N HIS A 496 -19.88 -20.83 55.60
CA HIS A 496 -18.75 -21.55 56.23
C HIS A 496 -17.71 -22.05 55.20
N ASP A 497 -16.43 -21.85 55.57
CA ASP A 497 -15.17 -22.35 54.98
C ASP A 497 -14.78 -23.76 55.54
N PRO A 498 -13.61 -24.39 55.28
CA PRO A 498 -12.97 -24.94 54.05
C PRO A 498 -12.79 -26.49 54.08
N GLY A 499 -12.32 -27.09 52.96
CA GLY A 499 -11.25 -28.13 53.03
C GLY A 499 -11.39 -29.45 52.24
N ARG A 500 -10.35 -29.73 51.44
CA ARG A 500 -9.70 -31.03 51.09
C ARG A 500 -10.49 -32.15 50.36
N GLY A 501 -9.93 -32.57 49.22
CA GLY A 501 -9.35 -33.92 49.09
C GLY A 501 -10.04 -34.98 48.20
N LEU A 502 -9.31 -35.36 47.14
CA LEU A 502 -9.07 -36.73 46.62
C LEU A 502 -10.16 -37.56 45.89
N ALA A 503 -9.74 -37.99 44.69
CA ALA A 503 -9.74 -39.36 44.13
C ALA A 503 -10.96 -39.93 43.36
N HIS A 504 -10.65 -40.24 42.09
CA HIS A 504 -10.95 -41.43 41.29
C HIS A 504 -12.38 -41.98 41.13
N CYS A 505 -12.75 -42.23 39.86
CA CYS A 505 -13.37 -43.49 39.44
C CYS A 505 -13.00 -43.82 37.98
N HIS A 506 -12.39 -44.99 37.79
CA HIS A 506 -12.23 -45.71 36.53
C HIS A 506 -13.51 -46.51 36.23
N GLY A 507 -13.80 -46.72 34.94
CA GLY A 507 -14.61 -47.83 34.45
C GLY A 507 -13.94 -48.39 33.20
N GLY A 508 -13.52 -49.66 33.26
CA GLY A 508 -12.99 -50.41 32.13
C GLY A 508 -13.85 -51.65 31.85
N THR A 509 -13.65 -52.25 30.68
CA THR A 509 -14.00 -53.65 30.39
C THR A 509 -12.98 -54.26 29.42
N GLU A 510 -12.53 -55.45 29.81
CA GLU A 510 -11.59 -56.40 29.17
C GLU A 510 -12.22 -57.07 27.91
N ALA A 511 -11.60 -57.93 27.07
CA ALA A 511 -10.50 -58.87 27.24
C ALA A 511 -9.94 -59.43 25.88
N ARG A 512 -8.62 -59.72 25.87
CA ARG A 512 -7.86 -60.94 25.43
C ARG A 512 -8.36 -61.80 24.25
N GLY A 513 -7.53 -62.41 23.38
CA GLY A 513 -6.08 -62.55 23.26
C GLY A 513 -5.67 -63.85 22.50
N GLY A 514 -4.45 -63.86 21.92
CA GLY A 514 -3.65 -65.05 21.52
C GLY A 514 -3.36 -65.16 20.02
N GLY A 515 -2.12 -65.29 19.51
CA GLY A 515 -0.78 -65.31 20.10
C GLY A 515 0.28 -65.64 19.02
N ALA A 516 1.51 -65.10 19.16
CA ALA A 516 2.79 -65.69 18.72
C ALA A 516 3.96 -64.73 19.11
N THR A 517 4.99 -65.29 19.77
CA THR A 517 6.26 -64.65 20.20
C THR A 517 7.42 -65.07 19.29
N PRO A 518 8.64 -64.50 19.38
CA PRO A 518 9.00 -63.10 19.12
C PRO A 518 10.23 -63.02 18.18
N THR A 519 10.17 -62.22 17.12
CA THR A 519 11.40 -61.72 16.47
C THR A 519 11.64 -60.30 16.96
N SER A 520 12.90 -60.01 17.26
CA SER A 520 13.47 -58.81 17.88
C SER A 520 12.80 -57.48 17.53
N PRO A 521 12.82 -56.48 18.44
CA PRO A 521 12.25 -55.18 18.17
C PRO A 521 12.98 -54.53 17.00
N VAL A 522 12.23 -54.25 15.94
CA VAL A 522 12.65 -53.27 14.92
C VAL A 522 12.71 -51.95 15.67
N SER A 523 13.95 -51.50 15.85
CA SER A 523 14.30 -50.14 16.23
C SER A 523 13.50 -49.17 15.37
N ALA A 524 12.89 -48.17 16.01
CA ALA A 524 12.50 -46.95 15.33
C ALA A 524 13.72 -46.43 14.55
N SER A 525 13.68 -46.55 13.22
CA SER A 525 14.57 -45.78 12.37
C SER A 525 14.04 -44.36 12.39
N SER A 526 14.89 -43.45 12.84
CA SER A 526 14.77 -42.02 12.66
C SER A 526 14.40 -41.67 11.22
N ASP A 527 13.22 -41.10 11.02
CA ASP A 527 13.02 -40.16 9.92
C ASP A 527 13.81 -38.90 10.32
N ALA A 528 15.08 -38.86 9.94
CA ALA A 528 15.89 -37.66 10.10
C ALA A 528 15.38 -36.64 9.09
N HIS A 529 14.72 -35.59 9.59
CA HIS A 529 14.46 -34.37 8.84
C HIS A 529 15.81 -33.79 8.33
N PRO A 530 15.85 -33.15 7.14
CA PRO A 530 17.08 -32.56 6.62
C PRO A 530 17.64 -31.55 7.63
N SER A 531 18.96 -31.50 7.81
CA SER A 531 19.55 -30.51 8.70
C SER A 531 19.35 -29.10 8.14
N TRP A 532 19.35 -28.06 8.99
CA TRP A 532 19.31 -26.67 8.52
C TRP A 532 20.38 -26.37 7.47
N ALA A 533 21.55 -27.00 7.57
CA ALA A 533 22.61 -26.89 6.59
C ALA A 533 22.22 -27.46 5.20
N ASP A 534 21.47 -28.57 5.16
CA ASP A 534 21.03 -29.19 3.91
C ASP A 534 19.95 -28.34 3.21
N LEU A 535 19.02 -27.77 3.99
CA LEU A 535 17.96 -26.89 3.49
C LEU A 535 18.51 -25.56 2.96
N LEU A 536 19.46 -24.95 3.67
CA LEU A 536 20.12 -23.73 3.25
C LEU A 536 20.97 -23.95 1.98
N ALA A 537 21.59 -25.13 1.86
CA ALA A 537 22.32 -25.52 0.66
C ALA A 537 21.39 -25.71 -0.55
N ASP A 538 20.22 -26.34 -0.38
CA ASP A 538 19.21 -26.49 -1.46
C ASP A 538 18.64 -25.15 -1.94
N HIS A 539 18.73 -24.10 -1.10
CA HIS A 539 18.35 -22.73 -1.44
C HIS A 539 19.53 -21.83 -1.83
N GLY A 540 20.73 -22.39 -2.04
CA GLY A 540 21.88 -21.69 -2.63
C GLY A 540 22.73 -20.86 -1.66
N VAL A 541 22.52 -21.01 -0.35
CA VAL A 541 23.26 -20.28 0.69
C VAL A 541 24.69 -20.84 0.83
N ASP A 542 25.67 -19.95 1.03
CA ASP A 542 27.07 -20.34 1.18
C ASP A 542 27.27 -21.38 2.32
N PRO A 543 28.00 -22.48 2.10
CA PRO A 543 28.14 -23.56 3.09
C PRO A 543 28.77 -23.15 4.43
N SER A 544 29.63 -22.12 4.44
CA SER A 544 30.26 -21.62 5.67
C SER A 544 29.30 -20.80 6.53
N VAL A 545 28.36 -20.11 5.87
CA VAL A 545 27.28 -19.33 6.51
C VAL A 545 26.17 -20.28 6.98
N ALA A 546 25.80 -21.26 6.15
CA ALA A 546 24.81 -22.28 6.48
C ALA A 546 25.20 -23.09 7.74
N SER A 547 26.48 -23.42 7.90
CA SER A 547 26.99 -24.15 9.07
C SER A 547 26.92 -23.33 10.37
N ALA A 548 27.15 -22.02 10.29
CA ALA A 548 27.07 -21.12 11.45
C ALA A 548 25.62 -20.82 11.90
N ILE A 549 24.68 -20.78 10.94
CA ILE A 549 23.24 -20.61 11.18
C ILE A 549 22.64 -21.90 11.76
N SER A 550 22.97 -23.05 11.16
CA SER A 550 22.48 -24.37 11.58
C SER A 550 22.84 -24.71 13.04
N ALA A 551 24.06 -24.38 13.48
CA ALA A 551 24.50 -24.64 14.86
C ALA A 551 23.75 -23.83 15.93
N ARG A 552 22.94 -22.83 15.53
CA ARG A 552 22.23 -21.91 16.41
C ARG A 552 20.70 -22.09 16.41
N LEU A 553 20.15 -22.68 15.34
CA LEU A 553 18.72 -22.96 15.18
C LEU A 553 18.30 -24.34 15.70
N ASP A 554 19.23 -25.29 15.79
CA ASP A 554 18.96 -26.61 16.36
C ASP A 554 18.51 -26.49 17.83
N GLY A 555 17.21 -26.68 18.06
CA GLY A 555 16.57 -26.69 19.38
C GLY A 555 15.75 -25.44 19.75
N HIS A 556 15.62 -24.45 18.86
CA HIS A 556 14.92 -23.18 19.17
C HIS A 556 13.75 -22.81 18.25
N VAL A 557 13.52 -23.52 17.15
CA VAL A 557 12.43 -23.25 16.20
C VAL A 557 11.74 -24.56 15.79
N ASP A 558 10.41 -24.59 15.81
CA ASP A 558 9.59 -25.73 15.41
C ASP A 558 9.46 -25.81 13.88
N TRP A 559 9.75 -27.00 13.33
CA TRP A 559 9.79 -27.33 11.90
C TRP A 559 8.47 -27.07 11.15
N GLN A 560 7.34 -26.97 11.84
CA GLN A 560 6.03 -26.77 11.21
C GLN A 560 5.64 -25.29 11.00
N ALA A 561 6.33 -24.33 11.63
CA ALA A 561 5.89 -22.93 11.68
C ALA A 561 6.55 -22.01 10.64
N VAL A 562 7.58 -22.46 9.92
CA VAL A 562 8.30 -21.62 8.95
C VAL A 562 7.86 -21.99 7.53
N ALA A 563 6.95 -21.20 6.95
CA ALA A 563 6.66 -21.26 5.53
C ALA A 563 7.91 -20.86 4.72
N GLY A 564 8.21 -21.58 3.63
CA GLY A 564 9.48 -21.50 2.88
C GLY A 564 9.91 -20.09 2.42
N ASN A 565 8.98 -19.14 2.34
CA ASN A 565 9.27 -17.75 1.95
C ASN A 565 9.96 -16.94 3.06
N ALA A 566 9.68 -17.23 4.33
CA ALA A 566 10.31 -16.55 5.46
C ALA A 566 11.80 -16.90 5.57
N LEU A 567 12.16 -18.15 5.22
CA LEU A 567 13.55 -18.60 5.29
C LEU A 567 14.44 -17.94 4.23
N GLN A 568 13.92 -17.77 3.01
CA GLN A 568 14.63 -17.04 1.95
C GLN A 568 14.80 -15.55 2.28
N HIS A 569 13.82 -14.93 2.92
CA HIS A 569 13.90 -13.53 3.35
C HIS A 569 15.02 -13.31 4.39
N TYR A 570 15.09 -14.15 5.42
CA TYR A 570 16.13 -14.03 6.44
C TYR A 570 17.52 -14.43 5.95
N ALA A 571 17.63 -15.41 5.04
CA ALA A 571 18.89 -15.75 4.39
C ALA A 571 19.42 -14.60 3.52
N GLY A 572 18.54 -13.95 2.74
CA GLY A 572 18.88 -12.79 1.93
C GLY A 572 19.40 -11.62 2.77
N LEU A 573 18.77 -11.31 3.90
CA LEU A 573 19.21 -10.24 4.81
C LEU A 573 20.59 -10.52 5.42
N ALA A 574 20.87 -11.78 5.79
CA ALA A 574 22.17 -12.18 6.35
C ALA A 574 23.31 -12.10 5.33
N GLU A 575 23.06 -12.53 4.09
CA GLU A 575 24.03 -12.45 2.99
C GLU A 575 24.31 -11.01 2.57
N GLN A 576 23.28 -10.17 2.50
CA GLN A 576 23.39 -8.75 2.15
C GLN A 576 24.22 -7.97 3.18
N HIS A 577 24.05 -8.28 4.48
CA HIS A 577 24.83 -7.64 5.53
C HIS A 577 26.28 -8.13 5.59
N TRP A 578 26.56 -9.40 5.24
CA TRP A 578 27.91 -9.95 5.19
C TRP A 578 28.71 -9.41 3.99
N ALA A 579 28.07 -9.34 2.81
CA ALA A 579 28.68 -8.82 1.58
C ALA A 579 29.08 -7.33 1.71
N ASN A 580 28.29 -6.55 2.45
CA ASN A 580 28.54 -5.12 2.63
C ASN A 580 29.69 -4.79 3.60
N HIS A 581 30.17 -5.75 4.41
CA HIS A 581 31.13 -5.49 5.50
C HIS A 581 32.38 -6.39 5.48
N ALA A 582 32.65 -7.08 4.37
CA ALA A 582 33.78 -7.98 4.17
C ALA A 582 35.20 -7.33 4.18
N GLY A 583 35.37 -6.17 4.82
CA GLY A 583 36.65 -5.45 4.91
C GLY A 583 36.93 -4.70 6.21
N ALA A 584 36.04 -4.75 7.21
CA ALA A 584 36.24 -4.06 8.49
C ALA A 584 36.86 -5.03 9.53
N GLU A 585 38.18 -5.06 9.64
CA GLU A 585 38.95 -5.98 10.52
C GLU A 585 38.77 -5.77 12.05
N THR A 586 37.77 -5.03 12.53
CA THR A 586 37.71 -4.68 13.98
C THR A 586 36.37 -4.86 14.68
N ALA A 587 35.36 -5.50 14.07
CA ALA A 587 34.09 -5.77 14.76
C ALA A 587 33.78 -7.26 14.78
N THR A 588 33.42 -7.78 15.96
CA THR A 588 33.05 -9.18 16.10
C THR A 588 31.61 -9.40 15.61
N PRO A 589 31.23 -10.62 15.18
CA PRO A 589 29.87 -10.90 14.67
C PRO A 589 28.72 -10.50 15.60
N ILE A 590 28.99 -10.33 16.90
CA ILE A 590 28.00 -9.91 17.91
C ILE A 590 27.70 -8.41 17.85
N ASP A 591 28.68 -7.59 17.47
CA ASP A 591 28.53 -6.12 17.37
C ASP A 591 27.70 -5.73 16.15
N HIS A 592 27.72 -6.55 15.09
CA HIS A 592 26.92 -6.34 13.88
C HIS A 592 25.44 -6.70 14.09
N PHE A 593 25.14 -7.71 14.92
CA PHE A 593 23.76 -8.10 15.23
C PHE A 593 23.05 -7.07 16.13
N HIS A 594 23.78 -6.37 17.00
CA HIS A 594 23.23 -5.31 17.85
C HIS A 594 23.14 -3.94 17.16
N HIS A 595 23.95 -3.66 16.14
CA HIS A 595 23.82 -2.42 15.35
C HIS A 595 22.65 -2.46 14.36
N ALA A 596 22.30 -3.64 13.83
CA ALA A 596 21.12 -3.83 13.00
C ALA A 596 19.79 -3.56 13.73
N SER A 597 19.78 -3.57 15.07
CA SER A 597 18.58 -3.28 15.87
C SER A 597 18.49 -1.83 16.39
N ALA A 598 19.52 -0.98 16.18
CA ALA A 598 19.59 0.35 16.81
C ALA A 598 20.01 1.51 15.89
N GLY A 599 20.33 1.29 14.61
CA GLY A 599 20.83 2.32 13.70
C GLY A 599 19.91 2.55 12.51
N GLY A 600 19.35 3.77 12.43
CA GLY A 600 18.32 4.17 11.48
C GLY A 600 18.54 3.80 10.01
N HIS A 601 17.49 3.25 9.42
CA HIS A 601 17.19 3.35 8.00
C HIS A 601 15.69 3.68 7.89
N TRP A 602 15.41 4.82 7.25
CA TRP A 602 14.08 5.23 6.81
C TRP A 602 13.67 4.39 5.60
N GLY A 603 12.39 4.02 5.53
CA GLY A 603 11.78 3.27 4.43
C GLY A 603 10.97 2.11 4.97
#